data_AF-M1XRQ0-F1
#
_entry.id   AF-M1XRQ0-F1
#
_cell.length_a   1.000
_cell.length_b   1.000
_cell.length_c   1.000
_cell.angle_alpha   90.00
_cell.angle_beta   90.00
_cell.angle_gamma   90.00
#
_symmetry.space_group_name_H-M   'P 1'
#
loop_
_entity.id
_entity.type
_entity.pdbx_description
1 polymer ?
#
loop_
_entity_poly.entity_id
_entity_poly.type
_entity_poly.pdbx_seq_one_letter_code
_entity_poly.pdbx_strand_id
1 'polypeptide(L)'
;MIDHPRLASTDEDEPAIAVTLDPDGGPNVTTPGRETFTLSTRGAGLVVDDLGYSGDEEVASVTAKALLLTGGAYRPDETVDPVDVVKRLRSPDGGKHPTDAEVERVAEYIKRAELEQRVRWLAAELVEGSRLTEVMSTDEIRTQRGRMNGLRGIAKDL
;
A
#
# COMPACT_ATOMS: atom_id res chain seq x y z
N MET A 1 -8.42 0.14 20.38
CA MET A 1 -8.80 -1.14 19.74
C MET A 1 -7.97 -1.24 18.48
N ILE A 2 -7.30 -2.37 18.24
CA ILE A 2 -6.50 -2.54 17.02
C ILE A 2 -7.40 -3.25 16.03
N ASP A 3 -7.68 -2.59 14.90
CA ASP A 3 -8.55 -3.14 13.86
C ASP A 3 -7.72 -3.57 12.66
N HIS A 4 -8.18 -4.62 11.98
CA HIS A 4 -7.66 -5.02 10.68
C HIS A 4 -7.89 -3.91 9.63
N PRO A 5 -7.10 -3.89 8.55
CA PRO A 5 -7.36 -3.01 7.41
C PRO A 5 -8.78 -3.23 6.87
N ARG A 6 -9.51 -2.15 6.58
CA ARG A 6 -10.87 -2.24 6.00
C ARG A 6 -11.05 -1.21 4.91
N LEU A 7 -11.91 -1.53 3.94
CA LEU A 7 -12.39 -0.56 2.98
C LEU A 7 -13.14 0.55 3.74
N ALA A 8 -12.99 1.77 3.25
CA ALA A 8 -13.59 2.96 3.80
C ALA A 8 -13.91 3.94 2.67
N SER A 9 -14.56 5.03 3.04
CA SER A 9 -14.72 6.19 2.17
C SER A 9 -14.17 7.43 2.86
N THR A 10 -13.66 8.39 2.09
CA THR A 10 -13.35 9.73 2.60
C THR A 10 -14.64 10.51 2.85
N ASP A 11 -14.52 11.70 3.45
CA ASP A 11 -15.66 12.61 3.63
C ASP A 11 -16.26 13.10 2.28
N GLU A 12 -15.52 12.94 1.17
CA GLU A 12 -15.92 13.26 -0.19
C GLU A 12 -16.45 12.03 -0.96
N ASP A 13 -16.78 10.94 -0.25
CA ASP A 13 -17.23 9.65 -0.81
C ASP A 13 -16.19 8.99 -1.75
N GLU A 14 -14.91 9.33 -1.64
CA GLU A 14 -13.85 8.68 -2.42
C GLU A 14 -13.45 7.34 -1.79
N PRO A 15 -13.10 6.32 -2.59
CA PRO A 15 -12.69 5.03 -2.07
C PRO A 15 -11.37 5.16 -1.28
N ALA A 16 -11.34 4.58 -0.09
CA ALA A 16 -10.21 4.66 0.84
C ALA A 16 -9.96 3.33 1.54
N ILE A 17 -8.80 3.21 2.19
CA ILE A 17 -8.51 2.12 3.13
C ILE A 17 -8.22 2.72 4.50
N ALA A 18 -8.89 2.19 5.52
CA ALA A 18 -8.62 2.53 6.91
C ALA A 18 -7.71 1.47 7.54
N VAL A 19 -6.64 1.91 8.19
CA VAL A 19 -5.64 1.05 8.84
C VAL A 19 -5.33 1.53 10.24
N THR A 20 -4.82 0.64 11.09
CA THR A 20 -4.34 1.00 12.44
C THR A 20 -2.82 1.15 12.41
N LEU A 21 -2.29 2.32 12.79
CA LEU A 21 -0.85 2.56 12.89
C LEU A 21 -0.41 2.73 14.35
N ASP A 22 0.74 2.18 14.69
CA ASP A 22 1.47 2.57 15.91
C ASP A 22 1.86 4.05 15.84
N PRO A 23 1.98 4.76 16.98
CA PRO A 23 2.44 6.14 16.98
C PRO A 23 3.91 6.25 16.53
N ASP A 24 4.31 7.40 15.98
CA ASP A 24 5.69 7.71 15.54
C ASP A 24 6.75 7.73 16.66
N GLY A 25 6.42 7.27 17.88
CA GLY A 25 7.34 7.25 19.02
C GLY A 25 7.60 8.63 19.65
N GLY A 26 6.77 9.63 19.36
CA GLY A 26 6.81 10.92 20.05
C GLY A 26 6.55 10.78 21.56
N PRO A 27 7.10 11.68 22.40
CA PRO A 27 7.20 11.49 23.85
C PRO A 27 5.86 11.35 24.60
N ASN A 28 4.71 11.57 23.95
CA ASN A 28 3.39 11.63 24.59
C ASN A 28 2.27 10.86 23.86
N VAL A 29 2.57 9.98 22.90
CA VAL A 29 1.53 9.20 22.20
C VAL A 29 1.82 7.72 22.34
N THR A 30 1.01 7.01 23.13
CA THR A 30 1.18 5.59 23.46
C THR A 30 0.10 4.69 22.88
N THR A 31 -0.91 5.26 22.20
CA THR A 31 -2.06 4.50 21.70
C THR A 31 -2.04 4.46 20.16
N PRO A 32 -2.18 3.28 19.54
CA PRO A 32 -2.35 3.16 18.09
C PRO A 32 -3.56 3.95 17.60
N GLY A 33 -3.40 4.63 16.47
CA GLY A 33 -4.43 5.46 15.84
C GLY A 33 -5.00 4.79 14.60
N ARG A 34 -6.31 4.99 14.35
CA ARG A 34 -6.92 4.62 13.07
C ARG A 34 -6.73 5.75 12.09
N GLU A 35 -6.18 5.41 10.92
CA GLU A 35 -5.73 6.34 9.91
C GLU A 35 -6.31 5.90 8.55
N THR A 36 -6.87 6.86 7.80
CA THR A 36 -7.47 6.63 6.48
C THR A 36 -6.54 7.11 5.38
N PHE A 37 -6.44 6.31 4.31
CA PHE A 37 -5.65 6.59 3.11
C PHE A 37 -6.55 6.50 1.88
N THR A 38 -6.65 7.57 1.10
CA THR A 38 -7.38 7.60 -0.16
C THR A 38 -6.75 6.63 -1.16
N LEU A 39 -7.57 5.88 -1.88
CA LEU A 39 -7.10 5.00 -2.94
C LEU A 39 -6.86 5.80 -4.22
N SER A 40 -5.70 5.64 -4.82
CA SER A 40 -5.47 6.13 -6.18
C SER A 40 -6.40 5.41 -7.16
N THR A 41 -6.59 5.94 -8.37
CA THR A 41 -7.39 5.28 -9.41
C THR A 41 -6.97 3.83 -9.64
N ARG A 42 -5.67 3.53 -9.58
CA ARG A 42 -5.16 2.15 -9.73
C ARG A 42 -5.44 1.29 -8.49
N GLY A 43 -5.32 1.87 -7.29
CA GLY A 43 -5.63 1.18 -6.04
C GLY A 43 -7.12 0.86 -5.92
N ALA A 44 -7.97 1.80 -6.28
CA ALA A 44 -9.42 1.60 -6.35
C ALA A 44 -9.78 0.55 -7.41
N GLY A 45 -9.16 0.60 -8.59
CA GLY A 45 -9.36 -0.43 -9.63
C GLY A 45 -8.96 -1.83 -9.16
N LEU A 46 -7.87 -1.96 -8.40
CA LEU A 46 -7.53 -3.25 -7.79
C LEU A 46 -8.63 -3.67 -6.79
N VAL A 47 -8.94 -2.81 -5.82
CA VAL A 47 -9.72 -3.19 -4.66
C VAL A 47 -11.21 -3.37 -4.97
N VAL A 48 -11.79 -2.44 -5.72
CA VAL A 48 -13.22 -2.41 -6.03
C VAL A 48 -13.53 -3.21 -7.29
N ASP A 49 -12.78 -3.00 -8.38
CA ASP A 49 -13.12 -3.62 -9.66
C ASP A 49 -12.56 -5.04 -9.80
N ASP A 50 -11.29 -5.25 -9.44
CA ASP A 50 -10.62 -6.55 -9.64
C ASP A 50 -10.87 -7.53 -8.49
N LEU A 51 -10.89 -7.04 -7.23
CA LEU A 51 -11.10 -7.87 -6.04
C LEU A 51 -12.56 -7.86 -5.55
N GLY A 52 -13.38 -6.91 -6.00
CA GLY A 52 -14.80 -6.86 -5.67
C GLY A 52 -15.12 -6.44 -4.23
N TYR A 53 -14.20 -5.78 -3.53
CA TYR A 53 -14.49 -5.32 -2.16
C TYR A 53 -15.53 -4.20 -2.17
N SER A 54 -16.38 -4.21 -1.15
CA SER A 54 -17.46 -3.22 -1.03
C SER A 54 -17.77 -2.85 0.42
N GLY A 55 -18.41 -1.70 0.60
CA GLY A 55 -18.79 -1.20 1.93
C GLY A 55 -17.60 -1.03 2.86
N ASP A 56 -17.71 -1.57 4.07
CA ASP A 56 -16.66 -1.58 5.08
C ASP A 56 -15.93 -2.93 5.17
N GLU A 57 -15.86 -3.70 4.08
CA GLU A 57 -15.26 -5.03 4.08
C GLU A 57 -13.81 -5.03 4.59
N GLU A 58 -13.45 -6.09 5.31
CA GLU A 58 -12.07 -6.30 5.74
C GLU A 58 -11.15 -6.56 4.54
N VAL A 59 -10.02 -5.86 4.50
CA VAL A 59 -9.01 -5.95 3.46
C VAL A 59 -7.88 -6.83 3.97
N ALA A 60 -7.51 -7.86 3.19
CA ALA A 60 -6.38 -8.70 3.53
C ALA A 60 -5.11 -7.85 3.75
N SER A 61 -4.37 -8.13 4.82
CA SER A 61 -3.19 -7.35 5.23
C SER A 61 -2.14 -7.22 4.11
N VAL A 62 -1.97 -8.27 3.32
CA VAL A 62 -1.07 -8.25 2.15
C VAL A 62 -1.50 -7.22 1.11
N THR A 63 -2.80 -7.11 0.83
CA THR A 63 -3.38 -6.14 -0.11
C THR A 63 -3.18 -4.72 0.42
N ALA A 64 -3.46 -4.49 1.70
CA ALA A 64 -3.25 -3.18 2.34
C ALA A 64 -1.79 -2.72 2.26
N LYS A 65 -0.84 -3.61 2.61
CA LYS A 65 0.60 -3.33 2.50
C LYS A 65 1.04 -3.07 1.07
N ALA A 66 0.55 -3.86 0.11
CA ALA A 66 0.85 -3.65 -1.31
C ALA A 66 0.38 -2.27 -1.79
N LEU A 67 -0.84 -1.84 -1.42
CA LEU A 67 -1.37 -0.53 -1.76
C LEU A 67 -0.51 0.59 -1.16
N LEU A 68 -0.15 0.50 0.12
CA LEU A 68 0.66 1.51 0.80
C LEU A 68 2.07 1.61 0.20
N LEU A 69 2.74 0.48 -0.05
CA LEU A 69 4.09 0.47 -0.62
C LEU A 69 4.14 1.02 -2.05
N THR A 70 3.11 0.76 -2.84
CA THR A 70 3.05 1.14 -4.27
C THR A 70 2.51 2.55 -4.51
N GLY A 71 2.08 3.26 -3.48
CA GLY A 71 1.31 4.51 -3.61
C GLY A 71 -0.13 4.28 -4.14
N GLY A 72 -0.60 3.03 -4.13
CA GLY A 72 -1.98 2.67 -4.38
C GLY A 72 -2.95 3.25 -3.35
N ALA A 73 -2.48 3.44 -2.12
CA ALA A 73 -3.15 4.17 -1.04
C ALA A 73 -2.23 5.28 -0.54
N TYR A 74 -2.75 6.51 -0.41
CA TYR A 74 -1.97 7.71 -0.07
C TYR A 74 -2.79 8.69 0.78
N ARG A 75 -2.13 9.74 1.31
CA ARG A 75 -2.82 10.90 1.89
C ARG A 75 -2.73 12.08 0.95
N PRO A 76 -3.86 12.74 0.62
CA PRO A 76 -3.83 13.89 -0.29
C PRO A 76 -3.12 15.11 0.33
N ASP A 77 -3.30 15.34 1.63
CA ASP A 77 -2.80 16.57 2.31
C ASP A 77 -1.45 16.40 3.00
N GLU A 78 -0.85 15.21 2.95
CA GLU A 78 0.36 14.89 3.69
C GLU A 78 1.30 14.00 2.87
N THR A 79 2.55 14.42 2.74
CA THR A 79 3.59 13.53 2.20
C THR A 79 3.99 12.53 3.27
N VAL A 80 3.35 11.37 3.23
CA VAL A 80 3.66 10.27 4.16
C VAL A 80 4.71 9.36 3.56
N ASP A 81 5.74 8.98 4.33
CA ASP A 81 6.71 7.99 3.89
C ASP A 81 6.09 6.57 3.90
N PRO A 82 5.97 5.89 2.73
CA PRO A 82 5.46 4.52 2.68
C PRO A 82 6.23 3.54 3.57
N VAL A 83 7.54 3.76 3.75
CA VAL A 83 8.38 2.91 4.61
C VAL A 83 7.94 3.00 6.06
N ASP A 84 7.72 4.22 6.55
CA ASP A 84 7.34 4.47 7.94
C ASP A 84 5.93 3.95 8.20
N VAL A 85 4.99 4.19 7.29
CA VAL A 85 3.61 3.70 7.40
C VAL A 85 3.56 2.19 7.48
N VAL A 86 4.22 1.48 6.57
CA VAL A 86 4.17 0.01 6.55
C VAL A 86 4.85 -0.59 7.78
N LYS A 87 5.90 0.04 8.31
CA LYS A 87 6.54 -0.39 9.57
C LYS A 87 5.66 -0.17 10.79
N ARG A 88 4.89 0.91 10.80
CA ARG A 88 3.95 1.25 11.88
C ARG A 88 2.61 0.51 11.75
N LEU A 89 2.34 -0.09 10.59
CA LEU A 89 1.09 -0.77 10.31
C LEU A 89 0.88 -1.96 11.24
N ARG A 90 -0.14 -1.86 12.08
CA ARG A 90 -0.62 -3.01 12.86
C ARG A 90 -1.54 -3.87 12.00
N SER A 91 -1.24 -5.16 12.02
CA SER A 91 -2.08 -6.20 11.45
C SER A 91 -2.20 -7.29 12.51
N PRO A 92 -3.24 -7.27 13.36
CA PRO A 92 -3.44 -8.33 14.33
C PRO A 92 -3.57 -9.69 13.64
N ASP A 93 -3.25 -10.77 14.36
CA ASP A 93 -3.45 -12.13 13.88
C ASP A 93 -4.96 -12.43 13.69
N GLY A 94 -5.30 -13.27 12.72
CA GLY A 94 -6.66 -13.75 12.50
C GLY A 94 -7.55 -12.87 11.62
N GLY A 95 -6.97 -11.91 10.90
CA GLY A 95 -7.68 -11.12 9.88
C GLY A 95 -7.98 -11.88 8.60
N LYS A 96 -8.51 -11.19 7.59
CA LYS A 96 -8.89 -11.73 6.28
C LYS A 96 -7.68 -12.37 5.62
N HIS A 97 -7.79 -13.68 5.42
CA HIS A 97 -6.85 -14.45 4.61
C HIS A 97 -7.19 -14.25 3.14
N PRO A 98 -6.21 -13.90 2.29
CA PRO A 98 -6.46 -13.72 0.88
C PRO A 98 -6.76 -15.05 0.19
N THR A 99 -7.78 -15.06 -0.67
CA THR A 99 -8.07 -16.13 -1.62
C THR A 99 -6.97 -16.22 -2.68
N ASP A 100 -6.89 -17.36 -3.39
CA ASP A 100 -5.88 -17.55 -4.45
C ASP A 100 -6.02 -16.50 -5.56
N ALA A 101 -7.25 -16.15 -5.93
CA ALA A 101 -7.53 -15.10 -6.91
C ALA A 101 -7.06 -13.72 -6.41
N GLU A 102 -7.29 -13.39 -5.13
CA GLU A 102 -6.79 -12.14 -4.55
C GLU A 102 -5.25 -12.11 -4.55
N VAL A 103 -4.58 -13.22 -4.25
CA VAL A 103 -3.12 -13.34 -4.30
C VAL A 103 -2.60 -13.08 -5.72
N GLU A 104 -3.18 -13.71 -6.74
CA GLU A 104 -2.79 -13.51 -8.14
C GLU A 104 -2.97 -12.05 -8.60
N ARG A 105 -4.10 -11.43 -8.25
CA ARG A 105 -4.38 -10.04 -8.63
C ARG A 105 -3.47 -9.04 -7.93
N VAL A 106 -3.19 -9.24 -6.65
CA VAL A 106 -2.24 -8.41 -5.90
C VAL A 106 -0.83 -8.56 -6.48
N ALA A 107 -0.41 -9.78 -6.85
CA ALA A 107 0.87 -10.01 -7.49
C ALA A 107 0.97 -9.27 -8.83
N GLU A 108 -0.03 -9.39 -9.71
CA GLU A 108 -0.08 -8.65 -10.98
C GLU A 108 -0.04 -7.13 -10.78
N TYR A 109 -0.73 -6.63 -9.76
CA TYR A 109 -0.69 -5.23 -9.40
C TYR A 109 0.73 -4.78 -8.99
N ILE A 110 1.43 -5.54 -8.15
CA ILE A 110 2.82 -5.25 -7.74
C ILE A 110 3.76 -5.29 -8.94
N LYS A 111 3.63 -6.27 -9.85
CA LYS A 111 4.46 -6.39 -11.06
C LYS A 111 4.35 -5.19 -12.00
N ARG A 112 3.20 -4.52 -11.99
CA ARG A 112 2.91 -3.32 -12.79
C ARG A 112 3.24 -2.02 -12.07
N ALA A 113 3.37 -2.06 -10.75
CA ALA A 113 3.77 -0.90 -9.96
C ALA A 113 5.26 -0.60 -10.17
N GLU A 114 5.59 0.66 -10.44
CA GLU A 114 6.97 1.14 -10.43
C GLU A 114 7.26 1.75 -9.06
N LEU A 115 7.97 1.00 -8.21
CA LEU A 115 8.28 1.38 -6.84
C LEU A 115 9.52 2.29 -6.76
N GLU A 116 9.59 3.13 -5.74
CA GLU A 116 10.86 3.78 -5.43
C GLU A 116 11.92 2.76 -5.01
N GLN A 117 13.17 2.99 -5.42
CA GLN A 117 14.28 2.06 -5.12
C GLN A 117 14.44 1.80 -3.61
N ARG A 118 14.18 2.82 -2.78
CA ARG A 118 14.26 2.73 -1.31
C ARG A 118 13.16 1.89 -0.68
N VAL A 119 12.05 1.65 -1.39
CA VAL A 119 10.88 0.89 -0.91
C VAL A 119 10.95 -0.57 -1.36
N ARG A 120 11.76 -0.89 -2.39
CA ARG A 120 11.86 -2.23 -3.00
C ARG A 120 12.08 -3.35 -1.97
N TRP A 121 12.92 -3.13 -0.97
CA TRP A 121 13.24 -4.17 0.01
C TRP A 121 12.02 -4.57 0.86
N LEU A 122 11.16 -3.62 1.27
CA LEU A 122 9.91 -3.92 1.96
C LEU A 122 8.91 -4.65 1.07
N ALA A 123 8.87 -4.31 -0.22
CA ALA A 123 8.04 -5.04 -1.18
C ALA A 123 8.55 -6.48 -1.36
N ALA A 124 9.87 -6.70 -1.33
CA ALA A 124 10.45 -8.04 -1.35
C ALA A 124 10.10 -8.83 -0.08
N GLU A 125 10.24 -8.22 1.10
CA GLU A 125 9.82 -8.83 2.37
C GLU A 125 8.32 -9.17 2.38
N LEU A 126 7.47 -8.32 1.80
CA LEU A 126 6.05 -8.60 1.65
C LEU A 126 5.80 -9.84 0.79
N VAL A 127 6.54 -10.00 -0.31
CA VAL A 127 6.41 -11.15 -1.20
C VAL A 127 6.89 -12.44 -0.52
N GLU A 128 8.07 -12.41 0.09
CA GLU A 128 8.67 -13.57 0.77
C GLU A 128 7.90 -13.98 2.03
N GLY A 129 7.34 -13.01 2.75
CA GLY A 129 6.58 -13.23 3.98
C GLY A 129 5.10 -13.54 3.78
N SER A 130 4.66 -13.75 2.54
CA SER A 130 3.25 -14.02 2.23
C SER A 130 3.08 -15.09 1.14
N ARG A 131 1.82 -15.41 0.83
CA ARG A 131 1.45 -16.33 -0.26
C ARG A 131 1.80 -15.80 -1.65
N LEU A 132 2.23 -14.53 -1.78
CA LEU A 132 2.66 -13.97 -3.07
C LEU A 132 3.82 -14.75 -3.69
N THR A 133 4.69 -15.35 -2.86
CA THR A 133 5.79 -16.22 -3.33
C THR A 133 5.31 -17.42 -4.18
N GLU A 134 4.05 -17.82 -4.05
CA GLU A 134 3.44 -18.90 -4.85
C GLU A 134 3.26 -18.49 -6.32
N VAL A 135 3.16 -17.19 -6.63
CA VAL A 135 2.76 -16.67 -7.95
C VAL A 135 3.66 -15.54 -8.49
N MET A 136 4.60 -15.05 -7.68
CA MET A 136 5.59 -14.06 -8.11
C MET A 136 6.94 -14.20 -7.40
N SER A 137 8.00 -13.84 -8.12
CA SER A 137 9.35 -13.67 -7.59
C SER A 137 9.63 -12.21 -7.19
N THR A 138 10.51 -12.01 -6.22
CA THR A 138 11.01 -10.68 -5.81
C THR A 138 11.79 -9.96 -6.93
N ASP A 139 12.30 -10.69 -7.93
CA ASP A 139 12.96 -10.12 -9.11
C ASP A 139 11.98 -9.45 -10.08
N GLU A 140 10.68 -9.81 -10.01
CA GLU A 140 9.64 -9.19 -10.82
C GLU A 140 9.23 -7.81 -10.29
N ILE A 141 9.70 -7.43 -9.09
CA ILE A 141 9.46 -6.12 -8.49
C ILE A 141 10.24 -5.05 -9.26
N ARG A 142 9.51 -4.16 -9.93
CA ARG A 142 10.09 -3.07 -10.71
C ARG A 142 10.34 -1.85 -9.84
N THR A 143 11.48 -1.20 -10.08
CA THR A 143 11.78 0.11 -9.49
C THR A 143 11.80 1.19 -10.55
N GLN A 144 11.41 2.41 -10.15
CA GLN A 144 11.62 3.61 -10.92
C GLN A 144 13.14 3.81 -11.06
N ARG A 145 13.72 3.40 -12.20
CA ARG A 145 15.08 3.84 -12.56
C ARG A 145 15.05 5.36 -12.60
N GLY A 146 15.82 6.01 -11.73
CA GLY A 146 15.75 7.45 -11.45
C GLY A 146 15.42 8.31 -12.68
N ARG A 147 14.14 8.70 -12.82
CA ARG A 147 13.68 9.80 -13.68
C ARG A 147 14.13 11.14 -13.09
N MET A 148 15.42 11.31 -12.82
CA MET A 148 15.98 12.59 -12.34
C MET A 148 17.26 13.03 -13.06
N ASN A 149 17.68 12.32 -14.11
CA ASN A 149 18.69 12.84 -15.04
C ASN A 149 18.09 13.45 -16.33
N GLY A 150 16.77 13.38 -16.52
CA GLY A 150 16.10 13.84 -17.76
C GLY A 150 15.49 15.25 -17.73
N LEU A 151 15.17 15.80 -16.55
CA LEU A 151 14.48 17.10 -16.45
C LEU A 151 15.43 18.30 -16.25
N ARG A 152 16.72 18.05 -16.01
CA ARG A 152 17.73 19.13 -15.90
C ARG A 152 18.32 19.55 -17.26
N GLY A 153 17.95 18.88 -18.35
CA GLY A 153 18.45 19.15 -19.70
C GLY A 153 17.59 20.10 -20.55
N ILE A 154 16.32 20.32 -20.19
CA ILE A 154 15.39 21.12 -21.03
C ILE A 154 15.41 22.62 -20.65
N ALA A 155 15.90 22.98 -19.46
CA ALA A 155 15.93 24.37 -18.99
C ALA A 155 17.27 25.10 -19.23
N LYS A 156 18.16 24.57 -20.09
CA LYS A 156 19.44 25.24 -20.44
C LYS A 156 19.52 25.70 -21.90
N ASP A 157 18.41 25.62 -22.64
CA ASP A 157 18.34 26.03 -24.06
C ASP A 157 17.12 26.93 -24.36
N LEU A 158 16.72 27.76 -23.39
CA LEU A 158 15.84 28.90 -23.60
C LEU A 158 16.50 30.18 -23.06
#